data_AF-A0A2J5P9P0-F1
#
_entry.id   AF-A0A2J5P9P0-F1
#
_cell.length_a   1.000
_cell.length_b   1.000
_cell.length_c   1.000
_cell.angle_alpha   90.00
_cell.angle_beta   90.00
_cell.angle_gamma   90.00
#
_symmetry.space_group_name_H-M   'P 1'
#
loop_
_entity.id
_entity.type
_entity.pdbx_description
1 polymer ?
#
loop_
_entity_poly.entity_id
_entity_poly.type
_entity_poly.pdbx_seq_one_letter_code
_entity_poly.pdbx_strand_id
1 'polypeptide(L)'
;PYIDDTQLSDEQLETIFSCWPGPVTFVFPACASTPRWLTGRFNSLAVRVTDHPLVVELCNAYGKPLVSTSANLSGQPPCRTTAEVYAQFGADFPVVDGATGGRQNPSEIRDALTGELFRQG
;
A
#
# COMPACT_ATOMS: atom_id res chain seq x y z
N PRO A 1 -5.71 14.09 0.48
CA PRO A 1 -4.75 15.23 0.53
C PRO A 1 -3.44 15.01 -0.24
N TYR A 2 -3.02 13.76 -0.50
CA TYR A 2 -1.73 13.46 -1.16
C TYR A 2 -1.88 13.12 -2.65
N ILE A 3 -3.03 12.58 -3.05
CA ILE A 3 -3.35 12.23 -4.43
C ILE A 3 -4.26 13.30 -5.02
N ASP A 4 -4.08 13.57 -6.31
CA ASP A 4 -4.94 14.39 -7.12
C ASP A 4 -5.89 13.49 -7.91
N ASP A 5 -7.09 13.33 -7.39
CA ASP A 5 -8.17 12.56 -7.97
C ASP A 5 -9.08 13.39 -8.91
N THR A 6 -8.85 14.70 -9.01
CA THR A 6 -9.63 15.60 -9.88
C THR A 6 -9.44 15.32 -11.37
N GLN A 7 -8.42 14.53 -11.71
CA GLN A 7 -8.10 14.09 -13.07
C GLN A 7 -8.83 12.80 -13.47
N LEU A 8 -9.52 12.14 -12.53
CA LEU A 8 -10.26 10.90 -12.80
C LEU A 8 -11.73 11.20 -13.11
N SER A 9 -12.31 10.41 -14.01
CA SER A 9 -13.75 10.37 -14.24
C SER A 9 -14.47 9.59 -13.15
N ASP A 10 -15.77 9.82 -13.02
CA ASP A 10 -16.63 9.07 -12.09
C ASP A 10 -16.57 7.56 -12.35
N GLU A 11 -16.51 7.13 -13.62
CA GLU A 11 -16.40 5.72 -14.01
C GLU A 11 -15.07 5.09 -13.55
N GLN A 12 -13.96 5.83 -13.65
CA GLN A 12 -12.66 5.38 -13.16
C GLN A 12 -12.66 5.26 -11.63
N LEU A 13 -13.24 6.24 -10.93
CA LEU A 13 -13.37 6.21 -9.48
C LEU A 13 -14.26 5.05 -9.02
N GLU A 14 -15.38 4.80 -9.70
CA GLU A 14 -16.26 3.66 -9.41
C GLU A 14 -15.54 2.32 -9.58
N THR A 15 -14.75 2.18 -10.66
CA THR A 15 -13.94 0.99 -10.89
C THR A 15 -12.92 0.78 -9.77
N ILE A 16 -12.22 1.84 -9.37
CA ILE A 16 -11.23 1.80 -8.28
C ILE A 16 -11.91 1.42 -6.95
N PHE A 17 -13.02 2.07 -6.61
CA PHE A 17 -13.74 1.80 -5.38
C PHE A 17 -14.38 0.41 -5.38
N SER A 18 -14.75 -0.16 -6.53
CA SER A 18 -15.21 -1.55 -6.59
C SER A 18 -14.12 -2.58 -6.26
N CYS A 19 -12.84 -2.22 -6.43
CA CYS A 19 -11.69 -3.05 -6.08
C CYS A 19 -11.22 -2.87 -4.63
N TRP A 20 -11.74 -1.86 -3.94
CA TRP A 20 -11.35 -1.47 -2.59
C TRP A 20 -12.51 -1.61 -1.59
N PRO A 21 -12.23 -1.97 -0.32
CA PRO A 21 -10.94 -2.34 0.24
C PRO A 21 -10.45 -3.71 -0.27
N GLY A 22 -9.14 -3.87 -0.48
CA GLY A 22 -8.62 -5.13 -1.06
C GLY A 22 -7.14 -5.17 -1.43
N PRO A 23 -6.71 -6.22 -2.17
CA PRO A 23 -5.32 -6.45 -2.58
C PRO A 23 -4.83 -5.54 -3.69
N VAL A 24 -5.63 -4.62 -4.22
CA VAL A 24 -5.26 -3.85 -5.41
C VAL A 24 -4.63 -2.54 -5.00
N THR A 25 -3.51 -2.18 -5.62
CA THR A 25 -2.86 -0.89 -5.47
C THR A 25 -3.06 -0.10 -6.75
N PHE A 26 -3.49 1.16 -6.63
CA PHE A 26 -3.65 2.06 -7.76
C PHE A 26 -2.62 3.20 -7.68
N VAL A 27 -2.04 3.57 -8.82
CA VAL A 27 -1.09 4.67 -8.95
C VAL A 27 -1.85 5.92 -9.41
N PHE A 28 -1.92 6.93 -8.55
CA PHE A 28 -2.58 8.20 -8.82
C PHE A 28 -1.58 9.31 -9.08
N PRO A 29 -1.95 10.35 -9.85
CA PRO A 29 -1.26 11.63 -9.80
C PRO A 29 -1.17 12.12 -8.35
N ALA A 30 -0.03 12.71 -7.98
CA ALA A 30 0.14 13.34 -6.68
C ALA A 30 -0.30 14.80 -6.75
N CYS A 31 -0.89 15.34 -5.68
CA CYS A 31 -1.12 16.78 -5.58
C CYS A 31 0.21 17.55 -5.70
N ALA A 32 0.17 18.77 -6.23
CA ALA A 32 1.36 19.65 -6.28
C ALA A 32 1.94 19.96 -4.89
N SER A 33 1.11 19.93 -3.84
CA SER A 33 1.51 20.11 -2.44
C SER A 33 2.11 18.87 -1.80
N THR A 34 2.08 17.71 -2.47
CA THR A 34 2.59 16.46 -1.92
C THR A 34 4.11 16.50 -1.81
N PRO A 35 4.69 16.20 -0.63
CA PRO A 35 6.13 16.26 -0.45
C PRO A 35 6.89 15.34 -1.40
N ARG A 36 7.97 15.84 -1.99
CA ARG A 36 8.82 15.07 -2.93
C ARG A 36 9.42 13.82 -2.34
N TRP A 37 9.67 13.78 -1.03
CA TRP A 37 10.16 12.58 -0.36
C TRP A 37 9.14 11.44 -0.33
N LEU A 38 7.85 11.71 -0.58
CA LEU A 38 6.80 10.71 -0.69
C LEU A 38 6.70 10.13 -2.11
N THR A 39 6.89 10.96 -3.14
CA THR A 39 6.81 10.52 -4.56
C THR A 39 8.18 10.09 -5.13
N GLY A 40 9.27 10.44 -4.45
CA GLY A 40 10.63 10.23 -4.93
C GLY A 40 10.88 10.95 -6.26
N ARG A 41 11.28 10.18 -7.29
CA ARG A 41 11.50 10.70 -8.64
C ARG A 41 10.21 10.90 -9.45
N PHE A 42 9.09 10.35 -9.01
CA PHE A 42 7.83 10.36 -9.74
C PHE A 42 6.95 11.56 -9.35
N ASN A 43 5.88 11.78 -10.11
CA ASN A 43 4.81 12.74 -9.82
C ASN A 43 3.50 12.04 -9.41
N SER A 44 3.60 10.77 -9.00
CA SER A 44 2.48 9.90 -8.68
C SER A 44 2.73 9.15 -7.37
N LEU A 45 1.66 8.59 -6.80
CA LEU A 45 1.68 7.77 -5.59
C LEU A 45 0.90 6.48 -5.79
N ALA A 46 1.50 5.37 -5.35
CA ALA A 46 0.83 4.09 -5.23
C ALA A 46 0.04 4.05 -3.91
N VAL A 47 -1.28 3.88 -3.99
CA VAL A 47 -2.20 3.87 -2.85
C VAL A 47 -2.95 2.55 -2.80
N ARG A 48 -3.21 2.05 -1.59
CA ARG A 48 -4.07 0.89 -1.34
C ARG A 48 -4.95 1.16 -0.14
N VAL A 49 -6.25 0.91 -0.29
CA VAL A 49 -7.18 0.79 0.83
C VAL A 49 -7.28 -0.70 1.19
N THR A 50 -6.85 -1.05 2.39
CA THR A 50 -6.76 -2.46 2.83
C THR A 50 -8.03 -2.94 3.51
N ASP A 51 -8.33 -4.22 3.31
CA ASP A 51 -9.37 -5.00 3.99
C ASP A 51 -8.86 -5.69 5.26
N HIS A 52 -7.59 -5.53 5.62
CA HIS A 52 -6.99 -6.22 6.76
C HIS A 52 -7.34 -5.54 8.09
N PRO A 53 -8.10 -6.18 9.00
CA PRO A 53 -8.66 -5.51 10.18
C PRO A 53 -7.61 -4.81 11.05
N LEU A 54 -6.51 -5.49 11.38
CA LEU A 54 -5.43 -4.90 12.20
C LEU A 54 -4.75 -3.69 11.55
N VAL A 55 -4.65 -3.66 10.21
CA VAL A 55 -4.03 -2.51 9.51
C VAL A 55 -5.01 -1.36 9.44
N VAL A 56 -6.31 -1.63 9.29
CA VAL A 56 -7.37 -0.62 9.40
C VAL A 56 -7.35 0.02 10.78
N GLU A 57 -7.32 -0.78 11.84
CA GLU A 57 -7.22 -0.30 13.22
C GLU A 57 -5.96 0.55 13.44
N LEU A 58 -4.80 0.11 12.94
CA LEU A 58 -3.55 0.85 13.04
C LEU A 58 -3.61 2.21 12.33
N CYS A 59 -4.14 2.25 11.10
CA CYS A 59 -4.32 3.50 10.35
C CYS A 59 -5.30 4.45 11.06
N ASN A 60 -6.40 3.91 11.61
CA ASN A 60 -7.39 4.69 12.34
C ASN A 60 -6.81 5.27 13.65
N ALA A 61 -6.04 4.46 14.39
CA ALA A 61 -5.36 4.91 15.62
C ALA A 61 -4.30 5.98 15.34
N TYR A 62 -3.58 5.87 14.21
CA TYR A 62 -2.61 6.88 13.78
C TYR A 62 -3.29 8.15 13.21
N GLY A 63 -4.52 8.03 12.70
CA GLY A 63 -5.30 9.13 12.14
C GLY A 63 -4.82 9.61 10.76
N LYS A 64 -3.91 8.88 10.11
CA LYS A 64 -3.33 9.20 8.80
C LYS A 64 -2.97 7.92 8.03
N PRO A 65 -2.76 8.01 6.69
CA PRO A 65 -2.21 6.91 5.91
C PRO A 65 -0.78 6.53 6.37
N LEU A 66 -0.42 5.26 6.17
CA LEU A 66 0.91 4.74 6.42
C LEU A 66 1.66 4.49 5.11
N VAL A 67 2.90 4.94 5.05
CA VAL A 67 3.85 4.50 4.02
C VAL A 67 4.30 3.09 4.39
N SER A 68 4.25 2.18 3.42
CA SER A 68 4.61 0.78 3.67
C SER A 68 5.56 0.24 2.59
N THR A 69 6.38 -0.71 2.99
CA THR A 69 7.23 -1.55 2.13
C THR A 69 6.98 -3.01 2.48
N SER A 70 7.59 -3.94 1.74
CA SER A 70 7.69 -5.32 2.23
C SER A 70 8.50 -5.35 3.53
N ALA A 71 8.08 -6.21 4.47
CA ALA A 71 8.73 -6.37 5.76
C ALA A 71 9.96 -7.28 5.62
N ASN A 72 11.08 -6.72 5.16
CA ASN A 72 12.36 -7.42 5.05
C ASN A 72 13.52 -6.44 5.05
N LEU A 73 14.70 -6.93 5.43
CA LEU A 73 15.94 -6.24 5.12
C LEU A 73 16.19 -6.29 3.62
N SER A 74 16.84 -5.26 3.08
CA SER A 74 17.17 -5.17 1.65
C SER A 74 17.92 -6.42 1.18
N GLY A 75 17.41 -7.07 0.14
CA GLY A 75 17.97 -8.30 -0.42
C GLY A 75 17.47 -9.61 0.24
N GLN A 76 16.72 -9.53 1.33
CA GLN A 76 16.13 -10.70 1.99
C GLN A 76 14.68 -10.96 1.52
N PRO A 77 14.18 -12.21 1.64
CA PRO A 77 12.76 -12.51 1.40
C PRO A 77 11.82 -11.74 2.35
N PRO A 78 10.63 -11.35 1.87
CA PRO A 78 9.60 -10.72 2.71
C PRO A 78 9.15 -11.64 3.84
N CYS A 79 9.08 -11.11 5.06
CA CYS A 79 8.54 -11.83 6.22
C CYS A 79 7.02 -11.99 6.09
N ARG A 80 6.52 -13.18 6.44
CA ARG A 80 5.11 -13.57 6.43
C ARG A 80 4.58 -13.93 7.82
N THR A 81 5.49 -14.10 8.78
CA THR A 81 5.19 -14.39 10.17
C THR A 81 5.97 -13.45 11.09
N THR A 82 5.48 -13.25 12.31
CA THR A 82 6.19 -12.45 13.31
C THR A 82 7.51 -13.08 13.74
N ALA A 83 7.59 -14.41 13.75
CA ALA A 83 8.83 -15.14 13.98
C ALA A 83 9.91 -14.81 12.93
N GLU A 84 9.54 -14.73 11.64
CA GLU A 84 10.47 -14.29 10.58
C GLU A 84 10.92 -12.84 10.76
N VAL A 85 10.01 -11.96 11.20
CA VAL A 85 10.36 -10.56 11.50
C VAL A 85 11.41 -10.51 12.61
N TYR A 86 11.20 -11.21 13.73
CA TYR A 86 12.19 -11.22 14.81
C TYR A 86 13.51 -11.88 14.40
N ALA A 87 13.47 -12.90 13.54
CA ALA A 87 14.68 -13.52 13.00
C ALA A 87 15.50 -12.57 12.11
N GLN A 88 14.85 -11.70 11.31
CA GLN A 88 15.54 -10.74 10.45
C GLN A 88 15.93 -9.44 11.16
N PHE A 89 15.03 -8.88 11.98
CA PHE A 89 15.16 -7.54 12.55
C PHE A 89 15.59 -7.53 14.03
N GLY A 90 15.62 -8.69 14.69
CA GLY A 90 15.94 -8.84 16.11
C GLY A 90 14.70 -8.89 17.01
N ALA A 91 14.87 -9.46 18.21
CA ALA A 91 13.78 -9.74 19.15
C ALA A 91 13.06 -8.48 19.68
N ASP A 92 13.74 -7.33 19.71
CA ASP A 92 13.19 -6.06 20.22
C ASP A 92 12.51 -5.22 19.13
N PHE A 93 12.45 -5.71 17.87
CA PHE A 93 11.82 -4.98 16.79
C PHE A 93 10.31 -4.86 17.05
N PRO A 94 9.71 -3.65 16.97
CA PRO A 94 8.28 -3.50 17.24
C PRO A 94 7.44 -4.14 16.13
N VAL A 95 6.51 -5.00 16.52
CA VAL A 95 5.61 -5.73 15.60
C VAL A 95 4.17 -5.61 16.08
N VAL A 96 3.26 -5.33 15.15
CA VAL A 96 1.83 -5.56 15.36
C VAL A 96 1.57 -7.03 15.03
N ASP A 97 1.41 -7.86 16.05
CA ASP A 97 1.24 -9.31 15.87
C ASP A 97 -0.13 -9.65 15.28
N GLY A 98 -0.14 -10.56 14.31
CA GLY A 98 -1.33 -10.90 13.54
C GLY A 98 -1.03 -11.84 12.37
N ALA A 99 -2.02 -12.64 12.00
CA ALA A 99 -1.93 -13.49 10.82
C ALA A 99 -2.02 -12.63 9.55
N THR A 100 -1.19 -12.93 8.55
CA THR A 100 -1.33 -12.33 7.22
C THR A 100 -2.55 -12.88 6.50
N GLY A 101 -3.06 -12.15 5.49
CA GLY A 101 -4.23 -12.54 4.71
C GLY A 101 -4.03 -13.75 3.76
N GLY A 102 -3.03 -14.59 3.98
CA GLY A 102 -2.81 -15.84 3.22
C GLY A 102 -2.37 -15.71 1.75
N ARG A 103 -2.33 -14.50 1.19
CA ARG A 103 -1.94 -14.25 -0.21
C ARG A 103 -0.47 -14.55 -0.44
N GLN A 104 -0.15 -15.37 -1.43
CA GLN A 104 1.24 -15.76 -1.73
C GLN A 104 1.99 -14.68 -2.52
N ASN A 105 1.27 -13.96 -3.37
CA ASN A 105 1.82 -12.92 -4.23
C ASN A 105 1.67 -11.52 -3.59
N PRO A 106 2.51 -10.55 -4.01
CA PRO A 106 2.31 -9.13 -3.69
C PRO A 106 0.98 -8.59 -4.25
N SER A 107 0.60 -7.38 -3.84
CA SER A 107 -0.57 -6.72 -4.42
C SER A 107 -0.43 -6.51 -5.93
N GLU A 108 -1.55 -6.59 -6.64
CA GLU A 108 -1.66 -6.09 -7.99
C GLU A 108 -1.42 -4.58 -8.01
N ILE A 109 -0.76 -4.04 -9.05
CA ILE A 109 -0.56 -2.59 -9.22
C ILE A 109 -1.09 -2.16 -10.57
N ARG A 110 -2.02 -1.19 -10.58
CA ARG A 110 -2.60 -0.58 -11.79
C ARG A 110 -2.42 0.93 -11.81
N ASP A 111 -2.38 1.51 -13.01
CA ASP A 111 -2.52 2.95 -13.20
C ASP A 111 -3.98 3.38 -13.00
N ALA A 112 -4.20 4.45 -12.23
CA ALA A 112 -5.55 4.92 -11.92
C ALA A 112 -6.21 5.67 -13.09
N LEU A 113 -5.42 6.26 -14.01
CA LEU A 113 -5.92 7.01 -15.16
C LEU A 113 -6.20 6.10 -16.37
N THR A 114 -5.34 5.12 -16.62
CA THR A 114 -5.45 4.29 -17.82
C THR A 114 -5.99 2.90 -17.54
N GLY A 115 -5.96 2.45 -16.28
CA GLY A 115 -6.23 1.07 -15.91
C GLY A 115 -5.12 0.08 -16.29
N GLU A 116 -4.00 0.58 -16.83
CA GLU A 116 -2.85 -0.24 -17.23
C GLU A 116 -2.30 -1.04 -16.05
N LEU A 117 -2.02 -2.31 -16.28
CA LEU A 117 -1.49 -3.21 -15.26
C LEU A 117 0.05 -3.13 -15.22
N PHE A 118 0.61 -2.55 -14.17
CA PHE A 118 2.06 -2.49 -13.95
C PHE A 118 2.62 -3.75 -13.30
N ARG A 119 1.83 -4.43 -12.45
CA ARG A 119 2.25 -5.66 -11.78
C ARG A 119 1.06 -6.58 -11.52
N GLN A 120 1.20 -7.85 -11.91
CA GLN A 120 0.26 -8.92 -11.53
C GLN A 120 0.43 -9.28 -10.05
N GLY A 121 -0.70 -9.51 -9.38
CA GLY A 121 -0.75 -9.93 -7.97
C GLY A 121 -0.98 -11.42 -7.76
#